data_AF-A0A3M1GY82-F1
#
_entry.id   AF-A0A3M1GY82-F1
#
_cell.length_a   1.000
_cell.length_b   1.000
_cell.length_c   1.000
_cell.angle_alpha   90.00
_cell.angle_beta   90.00
_cell.angle_gamma   90.00
#
_symmetry.space_group_name_H-M   'P 1'
#
loop_
_entity.id
_entity.type
_entity.pdbx_description
1 polymer ?
#
loop_
_entity_poly.entity_id
_entity_poly.type
_entity_poly.pdbx_seq_one_letter_code
_entity_poly.pdbx_strand_id
1 'polypeptide(L)'
;MSQRLAQILEIGLSVPGEAGARSPGLLRSLGLAALHACLLDAEPRSRIREPDALRRALDWIGANLDQPASLAVLARAAGVSTAQLVKLFRRHLGTTPMRALWTARTEHGVRLLRETGLSVSEIAWRSGFATPFHFSRWVRKLHGMSPRDLRAKAWGEG
;
A
#
# COMPACT_ATOMS: atom_id res chain seq x y z
N MET A 1 12.78 33.40 5.09
CA MET A 1 12.39 32.68 6.31
C MET A 1 11.17 33.39 6.88
N SER A 2 10.03 32.70 6.91
CA SER A 2 8.69 33.30 7.02
C SER A 2 8.42 33.91 8.40
N GLN A 3 7.97 35.17 8.39
CA GLN A 3 7.63 36.03 9.53
C GLN A 3 6.59 35.44 10.51
N ARG A 4 5.92 34.34 10.11
CA ARG A 4 4.94 33.62 10.93
C ARG A 4 5.54 32.75 12.04
N LEU A 5 6.78 32.27 11.90
CA LEU A 5 7.44 31.42 12.92
C LEU A 5 7.87 32.22 14.17
N ALA A 6 8.21 33.50 14.01
CA ALA A 6 8.54 34.37 15.13
C ALA A 6 7.31 34.75 15.97
N GLN A 7 6.15 34.92 15.33
CA GLN A 7 4.89 35.26 16.01
C GLN A 7 4.37 34.14 16.94
N ILE A 8 4.65 32.88 16.61
CA ILE A 8 4.26 31.74 17.46
C ILE A 8 5.17 31.63 18.71
N LEU A 9 6.41 32.11 18.64
CA LEU A 9 7.34 32.17 19.77
C LEU A 9 7.05 33.35 20.71
N GLU A 10 6.56 34.48 20.21
CA GLU A 10 6.23 35.65 21.05
C GLU A 10 4.98 35.47 21.92
N ILE A 11 4.00 34.65 21.50
CA ILE A 11 2.82 34.37 22.33
C ILE A 11 3.14 33.44 23.51
N GLY A 12 4.25 32.70 23.45
CA GLY A 12 4.62 31.71 24.46
C GLY A 12 5.41 32.22 25.67
N LEU A 13 5.88 33.48 25.68
CA LEU A 13 6.92 33.91 26.63
C LEU A 13 6.68 35.28 27.28
N SER A 14 5.43 35.72 27.36
CA SER A 14 5.02 36.76 28.31
C SER A 14 3.88 36.27 29.19
N VAL A 15 4.22 35.52 30.22
CA VAL A 15 3.43 35.51 31.46
C VAL A 15 4.39 35.86 32.61
N PRO A 16 4.63 37.15 32.88
CA PRO A 16 5.28 37.56 34.11
C PRO A 16 4.26 37.41 35.25
N GLY A 17 4.36 36.26 35.92
CA GLY A 17 4.26 36.04 37.36
C GLY A 17 3.11 36.66 38.14
N GLU A 18 2.20 35.81 38.61
CA GLU A 18 1.73 35.85 40.00
C GLU A 18 1.56 34.41 40.48
N ALA A 19 1.94 34.15 41.74
CA ALA A 19 1.96 32.84 42.37
C ALA A 19 0.62 32.08 42.20
N GLY A 20 0.63 30.91 41.54
CA GLY A 20 -0.54 30.01 41.53
C GLY A 20 -0.69 29.09 40.32
N ALA A 21 -0.03 29.35 39.19
CA ALA A 21 -0.36 28.68 37.93
C ALA A 21 0.64 27.61 37.45
N ARG A 22 1.44 26.99 38.34
CA ARG A 22 2.09 25.71 38.02
C ARG A 22 1.13 24.56 38.29
N SER A 23 -0.02 24.58 37.64
CA SER A 23 -0.92 23.43 37.68
C SER A 23 -0.23 22.29 36.90
N PRO A 24 -0.06 21.10 37.50
CA PRO A 24 0.49 19.94 36.79
C PRO A 24 -0.25 19.63 35.48
N GLY A 25 -1.51 20.07 35.39
CA GLY A 25 -2.35 19.99 34.20
C GLY A 25 -1.85 20.80 33.01
N LEU A 26 -1.33 22.03 33.21
CA LEU A 26 -0.89 22.90 32.11
C LEU A 26 0.40 22.40 31.46
N LEU A 27 1.38 21.97 32.26
CA LEU A 27 2.60 21.35 31.75
C LEU A 27 2.28 20.04 31.01
N ARG A 28 1.31 19.26 31.52
CA ARG A 28 0.84 18.04 30.87
C ARG A 28 0.11 18.34 29.56
N SER A 29 -0.73 19.37 29.49
CA SER A 29 -1.44 19.74 28.27
C SER A 29 -0.51 20.34 27.22
N LEU A 30 0.46 21.18 27.63
CA LEU A 30 1.50 21.69 26.73
C LEU A 30 2.42 20.57 26.25
N GLY A 31 2.80 19.64 27.13
CA GLY A 31 3.57 18.44 26.77
C GLY A 31 2.83 17.54 25.78
N LEU A 32 1.54 17.28 26.00
CA LEU A 32 0.70 16.52 25.08
C LEU A 32 0.52 17.21 23.73
N ALA A 33 0.30 18.53 23.72
CA ALA A 33 0.18 19.31 22.49
C ALA A 33 1.50 19.33 21.69
N ALA A 34 2.63 19.49 22.37
CA ALA A 34 3.96 19.43 21.74
C ALA A 34 4.28 18.03 21.21
N LEU A 35 3.97 16.96 21.97
CA LEU A 35 4.11 15.58 21.49
C LEU A 35 3.21 15.30 20.29
N HIS A 36 1.96 15.76 20.31
CA HIS A 36 1.03 15.61 19.20
C HIS A 36 1.50 16.36 17.96
N ALA A 37 1.98 17.60 18.12
CA ALA A 37 2.59 18.37 17.05
C ALA A 37 3.84 17.67 16.50
N CYS A 38 4.74 17.18 17.35
CA CYS A 38 5.92 16.42 16.92
C CYS A 38 5.58 15.09 16.25
N LEU A 39 4.47 14.43 16.61
CA LEU A 39 4.01 13.20 15.95
C LEU A 39 3.41 13.49 14.56
N LEU A 40 2.79 14.65 14.37
CA LEU A 40 2.25 15.09 13.08
C LEU A 40 3.34 15.69 12.17
N ASP A 41 4.30 16.44 12.73
CA ASP A 41 5.47 17.01 12.04
C ASP A 41 6.64 16.03 11.92
N ALA A 42 6.54 14.84 12.52
CA ALA A 42 7.42 13.73 12.19
C ALA A 42 7.08 13.24 10.79
N GLU A 43 7.51 14.02 9.78
CA GLU A 43 7.86 13.48 8.47
C GLU A 43 8.59 12.16 8.71
N PRO A 44 8.09 11.01 8.20
CA PRO A 44 8.57 9.70 8.61
C PRO A 44 10.08 9.59 8.34
N ARG A 45 10.87 9.83 9.39
CA ARG A 45 12.33 9.84 9.35
C ARG A 45 12.79 8.42 9.02
N SER A 46 13.37 8.27 7.83
CA SER A 46 14.01 7.09 7.24
C SER A 46 13.16 5.83 7.04
N ARG A 47 12.00 5.94 6.40
CA ARG A 47 11.60 4.82 5.51
C ARG A 47 12.55 4.87 4.32
N ILE A 48 13.23 3.77 3.99
CA ILE A 48 13.88 3.64 2.68
C ILE A 48 12.79 3.92 1.65
N ARG A 49 12.72 5.15 1.13
CA ARG A 49 11.62 5.55 0.25
C ARG A 49 11.80 4.74 -1.02
N GLU A 50 10.86 3.84 -1.28
CA GLU A 50 10.84 3.09 -2.51
C GLU A 50 10.97 4.07 -3.69
N PRO A 51 11.80 3.78 -4.70
CA PRO A 51 11.96 4.67 -5.83
C PRO A 51 10.60 5.02 -6.43
N ASP A 52 10.36 6.28 -6.77
CA ASP A 52 9.04 6.72 -7.23
C ASP A 52 8.51 5.92 -8.43
N ALA A 53 9.42 5.44 -9.29
CA ALA A 53 9.08 4.55 -10.39
C ALA A 53 8.53 3.18 -9.93
N LEU A 54 9.07 2.62 -8.84
CA LEU A 54 8.56 1.38 -8.26
C LEU A 54 7.16 1.60 -7.68
N ARG A 55 6.97 2.68 -6.92
CA ARG A 55 5.67 3.07 -6.37
C ARG A 55 4.62 3.24 -7.48
N ARG A 56 4.92 4.04 -8.51
CA ARG A 56 4.03 4.22 -9.68
C ARG A 56 3.67 2.91 -10.36
N ALA A 57 4.60 1.98 -10.48
CA ALA A 57 4.32 0.67 -11.06
C ALA A 57 3.36 -0.16 -10.18
N LEU A 58 3.55 -0.15 -8.86
CA LEU A 58 2.67 -0.85 -7.92
C LEU A 58 1.29 -0.23 -7.87
N ASP A 59 1.20 1.10 -7.86
CA ASP A 59 -0.07 1.84 -7.92
C ASP A 59 -0.83 1.48 -9.20
N TRP A 60 -0.13 1.46 -10.34
CA TRP A 60 -0.73 1.05 -11.61
C TRP A 60 -1.24 -0.39 -11.55
N ILE A 61 -0.46 -1.33 -11.00
CA ILE A 61 -0.88 -2.73 -10.84
C ILE A 61 -2.16 -2.81 -9.99
N GLY A 62 -2.20 -2.13 -8.85
CA GLY A 62 -3.35 -2.16 -7.95
C GLY A 62 -4.62 -1.58 -8.56
N ALA A 63 -4.49 -0.56 -9.41
CA ALA A 63 -5.62 0.11 -10.04
C ALA A 63 -6.12 -0.57 -11.34
N ASN A 64 -5.32 -1.42 -11.98
CA ASN A 64 -5.58 -1.94 -13.34
C ASN A 64 -5.50 -3.47 -13.42
N LEU A 65 -6.07 -4.17 -12.44
CA LEU A 65 -5.98 -5.63 -12.35
C LEU A 65 -6.70 -6.35 -13.49
N ASP A 66 -7.80 -5.82 -14.00
CA ASP A 66 -8.62 -6.40 -15.07
C ASP A 66 -8.13 -6.06 -16.50
N GLN A 67 -7.25 -5.06 -16.64
CA GLN A 67 -6.83 -4.54 -17.93
C GLN A 67 -5.73 -5.39 -18.61
N PRO A 68 -5.68 -5.48 -19.95
CA PRO A 68 -4.54 -6.07 -20.65
C PRO A 68 -3.23 -5.37 -20.24
N ALA A 69 -2.28 -6.15 -19.74
CA ALA A 69 -1.04 -5.62 -19.17
C ALA A 69 0.17 -6.32 -19.77
N SER A 70 1.16 -5.52 -20.16
CA SER A 70 2.47 -5.99 -20.61
C SER A 70 3.57 -5.30 -19.80
N LEU A 71 4.78 -5.86 -19.84
CA LEU A 71 5.94 -5.24 -19.19
C LEU A 71 6.20 -3.82 -19.72
N ALA A 72 5.94 -3.58 -21.01
CA ALA A 72 6.07 -2.25 -21.61
C ALA A 72 5.05 -1.25 -21.07
N VAL A 73 3.80 -1.68 -20.82
CA VAL A 73 2.76 -0.84 -20.22
C VAL A 73 3.15 -0.45 -18.79
N LEU A 74 3.61 -1.42 -17.98
CA LEU A 74 4.08 -1.15 -16.62
C LEU A 74 5.27 -0.18 -16.59
N ALA A 75 6.24 -0.37 -17.49
CA ALA A 75 7.41 0.49 -17.60
C ALA A 75 7.02 1.92 -17.98
N ARG A 76 6.08 2.07 -18.91
CA ARG A 76 5.52 3.37 -19.31
C ARG A 76 4.81 4.07 -18.15
N ALA A 77 3.95 3.35 -17.42
CA ALA A 77 3.28 3.89 -16.23
C ALA A 77 4.27 4.31 -15.13
N ALA A 78 5.37 3.57 -15.01
CA ALA A 78 6.45 3.87 -14.09
C ALA A 78 7.38 5.01 -14.55
N GLY A 79 7.32 5.41 -15.82
CA GLY A 79 8.21 6.43 -16.41
C GLY A 79 9.67 5.98 -16.55
N VAL A 80 9.91 4.69 -16.78
CA VAL A 80 11.26 4.11 -16.91
C VAL A 80 11.32 3.07 -18.03
N SER A 81 12.53 2.63 -18.40
CA SER A 81 12.68 1.51 -19.34
C SER A 81 12.26 0.18 -18.70
N THR A 82 11.93 -0.82 -19.52
CA THR A 82 11.59 -2.17 -19.07
C THR A 82 12.72 -2.82 -18.28
N ALA A 83 13.98 -2.63 -18.72
CA ALA A 83 15.16 -3.13 -18.03
C ALA A 83 15.33 -2.50 -16.64
N GLN A 84 15.16 -1.17 -16.54
CA GLN A 84 15.22 -0.47 -15.26
C GLN A 84 14.09 -0.92 -14.32
N LEU A 85 12.87 -1.08 -14.83
CA LEU A 85 11.75 -1.58 -14.04
C LEU A 85 12.04 -2.98 -13.46
N VAL A 86 12.55 -3.90 -14.28
CA VAL A 86 12.93 -5.25 -13.81
C VAL A 86 14.02 -5.15 -12.74
N LYS A 87 15.03 -4.29 -12.91
CA LYS A 87 16.08 -4.07 -11.92
C LYS A 87 15.52 -3.55 -10.59
N LEU A 88 14.58 -2.59 -10.64
CA LEU A 88 13.92 -2.05 -9.45
C LEU A 88 13.12 -3.12 -8.71
N PHE A 89 12.30 -3.89 -9.41
CA PHE A 89 11.52 -4.98 -8.81
C PHE A 89 12.41 -6.06 -8.18
N ARG A 90 13.50 -6.46 -8.86
CA ARG A 90 14.44 -7.44 -8.29
C ARG A 90 15.14 -6.90 -7.06
N ARG A 91 15.63 -5.65 -7.10
CA ARG A 91 16.39 -5.02 -6.01
C ARG A 91 15.54 -4.81 -4.77
N HIS A 92 14.29 -4.36 -4.93
CA HIS A 92 13.47 -3.91 -3.82
C HIS A 92 12.42 -4.94 -3.37
N LEU A 93 11.95 -5.81 -4.27
CA LEU A 93 10.86 -6.76 -3.98
C LEU A 93 11.25 -8.22 -4.22
N GLY A 94 12.48 -8.51 -4.67
CA GLY A 94 12.94 -9.87 -4.95
C GLY A 94 12.15 -10.60 -6.04
N THR A 95 11.40 -9.86 -6.88
CA THR A 95 10.49 -10.45 -7.88
C THR A 95 10.59 -9.72 -9.23
N THR A 96 9.76 -10.10 -10.20
CA THR A 96 9.64 -9.41 -11.49
C THR A 96 8.32 -8.64 -11.56
N PRO A 97 8.22 -7.58 -12.39
CA PRO A 97 6.99 -6.78 -12.51
C PRO A 97 5.78 -7.62 -12.91
N MET A 98 5.95 -8.51 -13.89
CA MET A 98 4.88 -9.39 -14.33
C MET A 98 4.47 -10.40 -13.26
N ARG A 99 5.42 -10.91 -12.46
CA ARG A 99 5.10 -11.82 -11.35
C ARG A 99 4.30 -11.08 -10.26
N ALA A 100 4.67 -9.85 -9.93
CA ALA A 100 3.92 -9.03 -8.98
C ALA A 100 2.48 -8.77 -9.46
N LEU A 101 2.29 -8.43 -10.74
CA LEU A 101 0.96 -8.29 -11.34
C LEU A 101 0.13 -9.57 -11.20
N TRP A 102 0.67 -10.72 -11.61
CA TRP A 102 -0.08 -11.98 -11.54
C TRP A 102 -0.39 -12.39 -10.10
N THR A 103 0.51 -12.12 -9.15
CA THR A 103 0.23 -12.29 -7.73
C THR A 103 -0.94 -11.42 -7.29
N ALA A 104 -0.91 -10.11 -7.60
CA ALA A 104 -1.99 -9.20 -7.24
C ALA A 104 -3.35 -9.61 -7.85
N ARG A 105 -3.36 -10.04 -9.12
CA ARG A 105 -4.55 -10.60 -9.78
C ARG A 105 -5.07 -11.86 -9.10
N THR A 106 -4.16 -12.74 -8.68
CA THR A 106 -4.54 -13.97 -7.99
C THR A 106 -5.19 -13.67 -6.65
N GLU A 107 -4.59 -12.77 -5.87
CA GLU A 107 -5.14 -12.35 -4.57
C GLU A 107 -6.51 -11.67 -4.74
N HIS A 108 -6.70 -10.87 -5.79
CA HIS A 108 -8.01 -10.31 -6.13
C HIS A 108 -9.04 -11.40 -6.44
N GLY A 109 -8.67 -12.38 -7.26
CA GLY A 109 -9.56 -13.51 -7.57
C GLY A 109 -9.86 -14.37 -6.34
N VAL A 110 -8.88 -14.58 -5.46
CA VAL A 110 -9.07 -15.32 -4.20
C VAL A 110 -10.00 -14.59 -3.25
N ARG A 111 -9.92 -13.25 -3.19
CA ARG A 111 -10.90 -12.44 -2.47
C ARG A 111 -12.32 -12.68 -3.02
N LEU A 112 -12.50 -12.62 -4.34
CA LEU A 112 -13.79 -12.91 -4.98
C LEU A 112 -14.27 -14.36 -4.74
N LEU A 113 -13.37 -15.34 -4.69
CA LEU A 113 -13.73 -16.74 -4.38
C LEU A 113 -14.36 -16.88 -2.99
N ARG A 114 -13.89 -16.08 -2.03
CA ARG A 114 -14.34 -16.10 -0.63
C ARG A 114 -15.61 -15.31 -0.41
N GLU A 115 -15.72 -14.16 -1.07
CA GLU A 115 -16.77 -13.17 -0.80
C GLU A 115 -17.99 -13.30 -1.73
N THR A 116 -17.91 -14.09 -2.81
CA THR A 116 -18.96 -14.12 -3.84
C THR A 116 -19.30 -15.53 -4.33
N GLY A 117 -20.54 -15.70 -4.81
CA GLY A 117 -21.02 -16.93 -5.46
C GLY A 117 -20.67 -17.06 -6.95
N LEU A 118 -19.79 -16.20 -7.49
CA LEU A 118 -19.46 -16.20 -8.92
C LEU A 118 -18.79 -17.51 -9.35
N SER A 119 -18.89 -17.89 -10.63
CA SER A 119 -18.16 -19.05 -11.14
C SER A 119 -16.64 -18.79 -11.14
N VAL A 120 -15.83 -19.85 -11.07
CA VAL A 120 -14.36 -19.73 -11.16
C VAL A 120 -13.95 -19.06 -12.47
N SER A 121 -14.67 -19.35 -13.56
CA SER A 121 -14.42 -18.72 -14.86
C SER A 121 -14.67 -17.22 -14.83
N GLU A 122 -15.81 -16.79 -14.28
CA GLU A 122 -16.15 -15.37 -14.16
C GLU A 122 -15.13 -14.61 -13.30
N ILE A 123 -14.71 -15.21 -12.19
CA ILE A 123 -13.68 -14.63 -11.31
C ILE A 123 -12.35 -14.48 -12.04
N ALA A 124 -11.95 -15.47 -12.84
CA ALA A 124 -10.72 -15.39 -13.62
C ALA A 124 -10.74 -14.19 -14.57
N TRP A 125 -11.84 -13.98 -15.30
CA TRP A 125 -12.00 -12.84 -16.22
C TRP A 125 -11.96 -11.50 -15.51
N ARG A 126 -12.74 -11.36 -14.42
CA ARG A 126 -12.75 -10.13 -13.60
C ARG A 126 -11.40 -9.81 -12.96
N SER A 127 -10.59 -10.83 -12.73
CA SER A 127 -9.23 -10.68 -12.19
C SER A 127 -8.18 -10.46 -13.27
N GLY A 128 -8.57 -10.30 -14.55
CA GLY A 128 -7.66 -10.05 -15.67
C GLY A 128 -6.88 -11.26 -16.17
N PHE A 129 -7.35 -12.49 -15.90
CA PHE A 129 -6.77 -13.70 -16.50
C PHE A 129 -7.38 -13.95 -17.88
N ALA A 130 -6.53 -14.39 -18.81
CA ALA A 130 -6.96 -14.76 -20.15
C ALA A 130 -7.64 -16.15 -20.23
N THR A 131 -7.56 -16.98 -19.18
CA THR A 131 -8.31 -18.24 -19.08
C THR A 131 -8.52 -18.63 -17.62
N PRO A 132 -9.60 -19.39 -17.29
CA PRO A 132 -9.80 -19.95 -15.96
C PRO A 132 -8.71 -20.94 -15.54
N PHE A 133 -8.10 -21.64 -16.51
CA PHE A 133 -6.99 -22.54 -16.27
C PHE A 133 -5.73 -21.80 -15.78
N HIS A 134 -5.42 -20.64 -16.39
CA HIS A 134 -4.29 -19.83 -15.96
C HIS A 134 -4.47 -19.31 -14.54
N PHE A 135 -5.67 -18.83 -14.19
CA PHE A 135 -6.04 -18.46 -12.83
C PHE A 135 -5.84 -19.63 -11.85
N SER A 136 -6.40 -20.80 -12.18
CA SER A 136 -6.32 -22.00 -11.34
C SER A 136 -4.88 -22.44 -11.07
N ARG A 137 -3.99 -22.33 -12.07
CA ARG A 137 -2.56 -22.61 -11.92
C ARG A 137 -1.88 -21.64 -10.95
N TRP A 138 -2.20 -20.35 -11.02
CA TRP A 138 -1.64 -19.35 -10.11
C TRP A 138 -2.15 -19.51 -8.69
N VAL A 139 -3.45 -19.76 -8.52
CA VAL A 139 -4.06 -20.05 -7.22
C VAL A 139 -3.36 -21.25 -6.56
N ARG A 140 -3.21 -22.35 -7.28
CA ARG A 140 -2.51 -23.53 -6.75
C ARG A 140 -1.04 -23.27 -6.45
N LYS A 141 -0.37 -22.44 -7.26
CA LYS A 141 1.02 -22.05 -7.03
C LYS A 141 1.19 -21.18 -5.77
N LEU A 142 0.25 -20.29 -5.46
CA LEU A 142 0.35 -19.35 -4.33
C LEU A 142 -0.25 -19.90 -3.03
N HIS A 143 -1.32 -20.69 -3.11
CA HIS A 143 -2.06 -21.17 -1.93
C HIS A 143 -2.04 -22.69 -1.76
N GLY A 144 -1.44 -23.44 -2.68
CA GLY A 144 -1.32 -24.91 -2.59
C GLY A 144 -2.61 -25.69 -2.89
N MET A 145 -3.73 -25.01 -3.16
CA MET A 145 -5.05 -25.62 -3.33
C MET A 145 -5.71 -25.17 -4.65
N SER A 146 -6.73 -25.87 -5.12
CA SER A 146 -7.51 -25.39 -6.27
C SER A 146 -8.44 -24.22 -5.88
N PRO A 147 -8.91 -23.41 -6.84
CA PRO A 147 -9.92 -22.38 -6.56
C PRO A 147 -11.18 -22.93 -5.88
N ARG A 148 -11.60 -24.15 -6.23
CA ARG A 148 -12.79 -24.80 -5.66
C ARG A 148 -12.56 -25.18 -4.20
N ASP A 149 -11.41 -25.79 -3.90
CA ASP A 149 -11.08 -26.21 -2.53
C ASP A 149 -10.89 -24.99 -1.60
N LEU A 150 -10.28 -23.91 -2.12
CA LEU A 150 -10.19 -22.66 -1.37
C LEU A 150 -11.56 -22.08 -1.01
N ARG A 151 -12.53 -22.17 -1.93
CA ARG A 151 -13.90 -21.71 -1.68
C ARG A 151 -14.59 -22.59 -0.63
N ALA A 152 -14.57 -23.90 -0.81
CA ALA A 152 -15.17 -24.83 0.15
C ALA A 152 -14.61 -24.61 1.56
N LYS A 153 -13.28 -24.49 1.67
CA LYS A 153 -12.60 -24.17 2.94
C LYS A 153 -13.04 -22.82 3.52
N ALA A 154 -13.22 -21.79 2.69
CA ALA A 154 -13.63 -20.47 3.15
C ALA A 154 -15.09 -20.42 3.64
N TRP A 155 -15.95 -21.29 3.11
CA TRP A 155 -17.38 -21.35 3.49
C TRP A 155 -17.69 -22.40 4.57
N GLY A 156 -16.69 -23.14 5.05
CA GLY A 156 -16.89 -24.17 6.07
C GLY A 156 -17.52 -25.46 5.52
N GLU A 157 -17.40 -25.71 4.22
CA GLU A 157 -17.87 -26.94 3.56
C GLU A 157 -16.78 -28.04 3.55
N GLY A 158 -15.86 -28.03 4.51
CA GLY A 158 -14.68 -28.90 4.56
C GLY A 158 -14.61 -29.78 5.80
#